data_AF-A0A392RR03-F1
#
_entry.id   AF-A0A392RR03-F1
#
_cell.length_a   1.000
_cell.length_b   1.000
_cell.length_c   1.000
_cell.angle_alpha   90.00
_cell.angle_beta   90.00
_cell.angle_gamma   90.00
#
_symmetry.space_group_name_H-M   'P 1'
#
loop_
_entity.id
_entity.type
_entity.pdbx_description
1 polymer ?
#
loop_
_entity_poly.entity_id
_entity_poly.type
_entity_poly.pdbx_seq_one_letter_code
_entity_poly.pdbx_strand_id
1 'polypeptide(L)'
;MSSFRIDTYPYSKTATWKNGTDCCSWNGVTCDTISGHVVGLNLANEGIEGQLHPNSTLFHLPHLQSLDLSNIDFLDSHFHFKF
;
A
#
# COMPACT_ATOMS: atom_id res chain seq x y z
N MET A 1 -8.96 -22.24 10.12
CA MET A 1 -7.57 -22.00 9.71
C MET A 1 -7.63 -21.35 8.32
N SER A 2 -8.01 -20.09 8.26
CA SER A 2 -8.31 -19.41 6.98
C SER A 2 -7.01 -18.86 6.40
N SER A 3 -6.54 -19.48 5.33
CA SER A 3 -5.48 -18.94 4.48
C SER A 3 -6.12 -17.97 3.50
N PHE A 4 -5.72 -16.70 3.56
CA PHE A 4 -6.06 -15.69 2.55
C PHE A 4 -5.17 -15.93 1.32
N ARG A 5 -5.81 -16.05 0.15
CA ARG A 5 -5.15 -16.23 -1.15
C ARG A 5 -5.15 -14.88 -1.85
N ILE A 6 -3.95 -14.33 -2.07
CA ILE A 6 -3.76 -13.17 -2.92
C ILE A 6 -3.73 -13.70 -4.36
N ASP A 7 -4.87 -13.64 -5.07
CA ASP A 7 -4.87 -13.82 -6.51
C ASP A 7 -4.24 -12.57 -7.14
N THR A 8 -2.96 -12.72 -7.46
CA THR A 8 -1.99 -11.64 -7.71
C THR A 8 -2.10 -11.14 -9.14
N TYR A 9 -2.27 -9.83 -9.35
CA TYR A 9 -1.60 -9.19 -10.48
C TYR A 9 -0.09 -9.39 -10.24
N PRO A 10 0.65 -10.06 -11.15
CA PRO A 10 2.07 -10.40 -10.93
C PRO A 10 3.02 -9.19 -10.84
N TYR A 11 2.49 -7.96 -10.78
CA TYR A 11 3.23 -6.70 -10.76
C TYR A 11 2.79 -5.74 -9.65
N SER A 12 2.23 -6.23 -8.53
CA SER A 12 1.98 -5.36 -7.38
C SER A 12 3.31 -4.89 -6.77
N LYS A 13 3.49 -3.57 -6.65
CA LYS A 13 4.62 -2.95 -5.93
C LYS A 13 4.69 -3.43 -4.48
N THR A 14 3.54 -3.67 -3.86
CA THR A 14 3.47 -4.13 -2.47
C THR A 14 3.92 -5.58 -2.28
N ALA A 15 4.08 -6.36 -3.35
CA ALA A 15 4.58 -7.74 -3.27
C ALA A 15 6.01 -7.84 -2.69
N THR A 16 6.80 -6.77 -2.76
CA THR A 16 8.15 -6.73 -2.17
C THR A 16 8.14 -6.34 -0.69
N TRP A 17 7.02 -5.91 -0.14
CA TRP A 17 6.94 -5.38 1.21
C TRP A 17 6.92 -6.54 2.21
N LYS A 18 8.04 -6.75 2.89
CA LYS A 18 8.20 -7.81 3.89
C LYS A 18 8.50 -7.19 5.24
N ASN A 19 7.68 -7.50 6.24
CA ASN A 19 7.94 -7.07 7.61
C ASN A 19 9.36 -7.52 8.05
N GLY A 20 10.08 -6.63 8.75
CA GLY A 20 11.45 -6.88 9.18
C GLY A 20 12.54 -6.68 8.11
N THR A 21 12.17 -6.23 6.90
CA THR A 21 13.15 -5.80 5.88
C THR A 21 13.22 -4.29 5.80
N ASP A 22 14.32 -3.77 5.24
CA ASP A 22 14.49 -2.33 5.03
C ASP A 22 13.45 -1.80 4.03
N CYS A 23 12.53 -0.98 4.53
CA CYS A 23 11.45 -0.42 3.72
C CYS A 23 11.94 0.52 2.61
N CYS A 24 13.13 1.09 2.73
CA CYS A 24 13.71 1.94 1.69
C CYS A 24 14.13 1.15 0.44
N SER A 25 14.17 -0.18 0.53
CA SER A 25 14.37 -1.09 -0.61
C SER A 25 13.06 -1.53 -1.29
N TRP A 26 11.90 -1.18 -0.72
CA TRP A 26 10.62 -1.63 -1.24
C TRP A 26 10.21 -0.86 -2.49
N ASN A 27 9.58 -1.56 -3.44
CA ASN A 27 9.04 -0.91 -4.61
C ASN A 27 7.93 0.07 -4.21
N GLY A 28 7.95 1.27 -4.79
CA GLY A 28 7.03 2.35 -4.48
C GLY A 28 7.33 3.13 -3.20
N VAL A 29 8.38 2.81 -2.43
CA VAL A 29 8.81 3.60 -1.27
C VAL A 29 9.98 4.51 -1.66
N THR A 30 9.93 5.77 -1.23
CA THR A 30 11.04 6.72 -1.35
C THR A 30 11.44 7.20 0.03
N CYS A 31 12.72 7.04 0.36
CA CYS A 31 13.30 7.52 1.61
C CYS A 31 14.23 8.71 1.37
N ASP A 32 14.30 9.60 2.37
CA ASP A 32 15.37 10.59 2.44
C ASP A 32 16.71 9.90 2.68
N THR A 33 17.72 10.24 1.88
CA THR A 33 19.01 9.52 1.86
C THR A 33 19.88 9.80 3.08
N ILE A 34 19.56 10.83 3.89
CA ILE A 34 20.35 11.23 5.06
C ILE A 34 19.74 10.66 6.34
N SER A 35 18.44 10.85 6.53
CA SER A 35 17.69 10.44 7.72
C SER A 35 17.12 9.02 7.63
N GLY A 36 16.98 8.47 6.42
CA GLY A 36 16.32 7.19 6.19
C GLY A 36 14.80 7.24 6.38
N HIS A 37 14.22 8.44 6.58
CA HIS A 37 12.79 8.59 6.77
C HIS A 37 12.03 8.39 5.45
N VAL A 38 10.88 7.73 5.51
CA VAL A 38 9.99 7.61 4.36
C VAL A 38 9.39 8.98 4.04
N VAL A 39 9.69 9.50 2.85
CA VAL A 39 9.22 10.81 2.35
C VAL A 39 8.26 10.67 1.17
N GLY A 40 8.25 9.53 0.49
CA GLY A 40 7.38 9.30 -0.65
C GLY A 40 6.81 7.89 -0.67
N LEU A 41 5.55 7.79 -1.06
CA LEU A 41 4.87 6.53 -1.29
C LEU A 41 4.09 6.56 -2.60
N ASN A 42 4.34 5.57 -3.46
CA ASN A 42 3.66 5.40 -4.74
C ASN A 42 2.95 4.04 -4.77
N LEU A 43 1.63 4.10 -4.61
CA LEU A 43 0.70 2.98 -4.74
C LEU A 43 -0.17 3.12 -6.01
N ALA A 44 0.29 3.91 -6.98
CA ALA A 44 -0.47 4.13 -8.19
C ALA A 44 -0.58 2.86 -9.03
N ASN A 45 -1.75 2.63 -9.64
CA ASN A 45 -2.06 1.43 -10.44
C ASN A 45 -1.96 0.12 -9.65
N GLU A 46 -2.06 0.17 -8.32
CA GLU A 46 -2.15 -1.02 -7.48
C GLU A 46 -3.62 -1.43 -7.29
N GLY A 47 -3.90 -2.72 -7.43
CA GLY A 47 -5.16 -3.31 -6.97
C GLY A 47 -5.08 -3.54 -5.46
N ILE A 48 -5.52 -2.54 -4.68
CA ILE A 48 -5.57 -2.68 -3.22
C ILE A 48 -6.92 -3.28 -2.85
N GLU A 49 -6.90 -4.48 -2.28
CA GLU A 49 -8.10 -5.11 -1.74
C GLU A 49 -8.42 -4.50 -0.36
N GLY A 50 -9.65 -3.97 -0.21
CA GLY A 50 -10.11 -3.33 1.02
C GLY A 50 -10.12 -1.80 0.99
N GLN A 51 -10.52 -1.17 2.11
CA GLN A 51 -10.64 0.28 2.23
C GLN A 51 -9.39 0.88 2.88
N LEU A 52 -8.84 1.94 2.26
CA LEU A 52 -7.86 2.81 2.91
C LEU A 52 -8.57 3.64 3.98
N HIS A 53 -8.57 3.17 5.22
CA HIS A 53 -9.15 3.93 6.32
C HIS A 53 -8.35 5.21 6.59
N PRO A 54 -9.00 6.36 6.82
CA PRO A 54 -8.32 7.63 7.14
C PRO A 54 -7.40 7.52 8.36
N ASN A 55 -7.71 6.61 9.29
CA ASN A 55 -6.93 6.37 10.50
C ASN A 55 -5.82 5.31 10.33
N SER A 56 -5.58 4.80 9.12
CA SER A 56 -4.49 3.85 8.87
C SER A 56 -3.14 4.48 9.17
N THR A 57 -2.19 3.65 9.61
CA THR A 57 -0.80 4.05 9.88
C THR A 57 -0.11 4.71 8.67
N LEU A 58 -0.58 4.39 7.46
CA LEU A 58 -0.18 5.02 6.20
C LEU A 58 -0.24 6.56 6.25
N PHE A 59 -1.35 7.10 6.76
CA PHE A 59 -1.60 8.55 6.84
C PHE A 59 -0.88 9.21 8.03
N HIS A 60 -0.23 8.41 8.87
CA HIS A 60 0.50 8.88 10.05
C HIS A 60 2.02 8.78 9.90
N LEU A 61 2.51 8.54 8.69
CA LEU A 61 3.95 8.58 8.40
C LEU A 61 4.45 10.03 8.60
N PRO A 62 5.28 10.29 9.65
CA PRO A 62 5.50 11.64 10.17
C PRO A 62 6.31 12.54 9.23
N HIS A 63 7.03 11.95 8.27
CA HIS A 63 7.88 12.66 7.32
C HIS A 63 7.41 12.51 5.88
N LEU A 64 6.21 11.95 5.66
CA LEU A 64 5.67 11.73 4.33
C LEU A 64 5.36 13.08 3.66
N GLN A 65 5.94 13.29 2.48
CA GLN A 65 5.78 14.51 1.69
C GLN A 65 4.97 14.24 0.41
N SER A 66 5.06 13.03 -0.13
CA SER A 66 4.37 12.63 -1.36
C SER A 66 3.62 11.32 -1.18
N LEU A 67 2.34 11.30 -1.57
CA LEU A 67 1.50 10.12 -1.58
C LEU A 67 0.75 10.04 -2.91
N ASP A 68 1.08 9.04 -3.72
CA ASP A 68 0.43 8.79 -5.00
C ASP A 68 -0.49 7.56 -4.88
N LEU A 69 -1.79 7.83 -4.97
CA LEU A 69 -2.89 6.87 -4.92
C LEU A 69 -3.68 6.84 -6.26
N SER A 70 -3.10 7.36 -7.34
CA SER A 70 -3.78 7.45 -8.63
C SER A 70 -4.06 6.06 -9.21
N ASN A 71 -5.20 5.88 -9.87
CA ASN A 71 -5.60 4.61 -10.48
C ASN A 71 -5.56 3.41 -9.51
N ILE A 72 -5.88 3.61 -8.22
CA ILE A 72 -6.15 2.49 -7.33
C ILE A 72 -7.52 1.92 -7.70
N ASP A 73 -7.51 0.67 -8.17
CA ASP A 73 -8.72 -0.13 -8.27
C ASP A 73 -9.03 -0.63 -6.85
N PHE A 74 -9.96 0.05 -6.18
CA PHE A 74 -10.56 -0.49 -4.96
C PHE A 74 -11.40 -1.70 -5.38
N LEU A 75 -10.86 -2.89 -5.20
CA LEU A 75 -11.62 -4.12 -5.35
C LEU A 75 -12.63 -4.15 -4.20
N ASP A 76 -13.84 -3.63 -4.48
CA ASP A 76 -14.95 -3.57 -3.55
C ASP A 76 -15.35 -4.99 -3.15
N SER A 77 -14.93 -5.43 -1.97
CA SER A 77 -15.24 -6.76 -1.44
C SER A 77 -16.64 -6.82 -0.79
N HIS A 78 -17.60 -5.99 -1.22
CA HIS A 78 -18.98 -6.00 -0.73
C HIS A 78 -20.05 -5.78 -1.81
N PHE A 79 -20.13 -6.65 -2.81
CA PHE A 79 -21.44 -6.86 -3.47
C PHE A 79 -22.37 -7.66 -2.54
N HIS A 80 -23.04 -6.97 -1.62
CA HIS A 80 -24.29 -7.46 -1.04
C HIS A 80 -25.20 -6.28 -0.65
N PHE A 81 -25.83 -5.66 -1.65
CA PHE A 81 -27.09 -4.97 -1.42
C PHE A 81 -28.14 -6.04 -1.09
N LYS A 82 -28.49 -6.20 0.19
CA LYS A 82 -29.78 -6.82 0.54
C LYS A 82 -30.85 -5.72 0.47
N PHE A 83 -31.76 -5.89 -0.48
CA PHE A 83 -33.09 -5.28 -0.47
C PHE A 83 -33.86 -5.72 0.79
#